data_AF-A0A4Q0VE76-F1
#
_entry.id   AF-A0A4Q0VE76-F1
#
_cell.length_a   1.000
_cell.length_b   1.000
_cell.length_c   1.000
_cell.angle_alpha   90.00
_cell.angle_beta   90.00
_cell.angle_gamma   90.00
#
_symmetry.space_group_name_H-M   'P 1'
#
loop_
_entity.id
_entity.type
_entity.pdbx_description
1 polymer ?
#
loop_
_entity_poly.entity_id
_entity_poly.type
_entity_poly.pdbx_seq_one_letter_code
_entity_poly.pdbx_strand_id
1 'polypeptide(L)'
;MIKKQFYMGFIGFLGFMSIRYFYSGNLLDLSYFGWFAFFANFIISKISGSKEDERYIEDKKAALAFIGQFAIIELFIIWCATMIMKNINFICVLLSFAYAITLNAYAIKLYIRRKIIWLNLFVI
;
A
#
# COMPACT_ATOMS: atom_id res chain seq x y z
N MET A 1 -12.72 17.38 -11.93
CA MET A 1 -13.06 15.97 -12.27
C MET A 1 -12.54 15.06 -11.19
N ILE A 2 -13.44 14.43 -10.40
CA ILE A 2 -13.07 13.33 -9.50
C ILE A 2 -12.58 12.19 -10.38
N LYS A 3 -11.30 11.82 -10.25
CA LYS A 3 -10.66 10.83 -11.12
C LYS A 3 -11.14 9.43 -10.75
N LYS A 4 -11.28 8.57 -11.76
CA LYS A 4 -11.63 7.13 -11.64
C LYS A 4 -10.85 6.40 -10.53
N GLN A 5 -9.59 6.78 -10.31
CA GLN A 5 -8.73 6.25 -9.26
C GLN A 5 -9.26 6.52 -7.84
N PHE A 6 -9.89 7.67 -7.57
CA PHE A 6 -10.46 7.97 -6.25
C PHE A 6 -11.55 6.95 -5.87
N TYR A 7 -12.45 6.63 -6.81
CA TYR A 7 -13.51 5.66 -6.55
C TYR A 7 -12.99 4.24 -6.29
N MET A 8 -11.85 3.87 -6.86
CA MET A 8 -11.20 2.59 -6.57
C MET A 8 -10.74 2.49 -5.10
N GLY A 9 -10.53 3.61 -4.41
CA GLY A 9 -10.21 3.60 -2.98
C GLY A 9 -11.31 2.99 -2.11
N PHE A 10 -12.58 3.10 -2.51
CA PHE A 10 -13.70 2.53 -1.74
C PHE A 10 -13.69 1.01 -1.70
N ILE A 11 -13.03 0.35 -2.66
CA ILE A 11 -12.83 -1.09 -2.65
C ILE A 11 -12.06 -1.51 -1.39
N GLY A 12 -11.24 -0.61 -0.82
CA GLY A 12 -10.50 -0.89 0.41
C GLY A 12 -11.39 -1.18 1.63
N PHE A 13 -12.64 -0.71 1.64
CA PHE A 13 -13.58 -1.04 2.73
C PHE A 13 -13.94 -2.53 2.78
N LEU A 14 -13.74 -3.29 1.69
CA LEU A 14 -13.86 -4.75 1.73
C LEU A 14 -12.88 -5.39 2.71
N GLY A 15 -11.82 -4.69 3.10
CA GLY A 15 -10.88 -5.17 4.10
C GLY A 15 -11.50 -5.40 5.48
N PHE A 16 -12.60 -4.70 5.81
CA PHE A 16 -13.33 -4.92 7.06
C PHE A 16 -14.00 -6.30 7.14
N MET A 17 -14.13 -7.02 6.03
CA MET A 17 -14.53 -8.43 6.05
C MET A 17 -13.56 -9.30 6.86
N SER A 18 -12.34 -8.84 7.15
CA SER A 18 -11.39 -9.56 8.00
C SER A 18 -11.88 -9.74 9.44
N ILE A 19 -12.82 -8.91 9.91
CA ILE A 19 -13.45 -9.04 11.23
C ILE A 19 -14.20 -10.37 11.35
N ARG A 20 -14.61 -10.99 10.24
CA ARG A 20 -15.25 -12.32 10.22
C ARG A 20 -14.39 -13.39 10.89
N TYR A 21 -13.06 -13.23 10.90
CA TYR A 21 -12.14 -14.11 11.62
C TYR A 21 -12.53 -14.34 13.08
N PHE A 22 -12.99 -13.30 13.79
CA PHE A 22 -13.36 -13.41 15.21
C PHE A 22 -14.60 -14.28 15.44
N TYR A 23 -15.43 -14.45 14.41
CA TYR A 23 -16.62 -15.29 14.47
C TYR A 23 -16.36 -16.69 13.90
N SER A 24 -15.60 -16.79 12.81
CA SER A 24 -15.39 -18.04 12.08
C SER A 24 -14.22 -18.87 12.60
N GLY A 25 -13.23 -18.23 13.25
CA GLY A 25 -11.93 -18.82 13.56
C GLY A 25 -11.10 -19.18 12.31
N ASN A 26 -11.59 -18.89 11.10
CA ASN A 26 -10.92 -19.25 9.87
C ASN A 26 -9.86 -18.20 9.53
N LEU A 27 -8.59 -18.61 9.59
CA LEU A 27 -7.44 -17.76 9.32
C LEU A 27 -7.51 -17.06 7.94
N LEU A 28 -8.11 -17.69 6.93
CA LEU A 28 -8.26 -17.09 5.60
C LEU A 28 -9.17 -15.85 5.59
N ASP A 29 -10.05 -15.68 6.58
CA ASP A 29 -10.81 -14.44 6.69
C ASP A 29 -9.88 -13.25 6.97
N LEU A 30 -8.72 -13.44 7.58
CA LEU A 30 -7.73 -12.35 7.71
C LEU A 30 -7.11 -11.97 6.36
N SER A 31 -7.15 -12.82 5.32
CA SER A 31 -6.61 -12.43 4.01
C SER A 31 -7.35 -11.25 3.38
N TYR A 32 -8.57 -10.93 3.82
CA TYR A 32 -9.28 -9.72 3.42
C TYR A 32 -8.53 -8.42 3.78
N PHE A 33 -7.58 -8.44 4.73
CA PHE A 33 -6.70 -7.28 5.00
C PHE A 33 -6.00 -6.76 3.74
N GLY A 34 -5.74 -7.62 2.75
CA GLY A 34 -5.17 -7.23 1.46
C GLY A 34 -5.97 -6.16 0.72
N TRP A 35 -7.30 -6.10 0.91
CA TRP A 35 -8.13 -5.07 0.30
C TRP A 35 -7.77 -3.66 0.78
N PHE A 36 -7.25 -3.48 2.00
CA PHE A 36 -6.81 -2.16 2.46
C PHE A 36 -5.70 -1.55 1.60
N ALA A 37 -5.00 -2.34 0.78
CA ALA A 37 -4.10 -1.83 -0.24
C ALA A 37 -4.76 -0.77 -1.16
N PHE A 38 -6.07 -0.92 -1.42
CA PHE A 38 -6.81 -0.03 -2.30
C PHE A 38 -6.93 1.40 -1.74
N PHE A 39 -6.77 1.61 -0.42
CA PHE A 39 -6.74 2.96 0.16
C PHE A 39 -5.58 3.82 -0.37
N ALA A 40 -4.51 3.21 -0.89
CA ALA A 40 -3.46 3.90 -1.63
C ALA A 40 -4.02 4.78 -2.76
N ASN A 41 -5.12 4.36 -3.40
CA ASN A 41 -5.74 5.11 -4.50
C ASN A 41 -6.35 6.45 -4.05
N PHE A 42 -6.83 6.57 -2.81
CA PHE A 42 -7.29 7.85 -2.28
C PHE A 42 -6.14 8.88 -2.20
N ILE A 43 -4.97 8.42 -1.77
CA ILE A 43 -3.77 9.26 -1.65
C ILE A 43 -3.24 9.63 -3.04
N ILE A 44 -3.09 8.64 -3.94
CA ILE A 44 -2.58 8.84 -5.29
C ILE A 44 -3.50 9.76 -6.10
N SER A 45 -4.82 9.58 -6.00
CA SER A 45 -5.76 10.45 -6.72
C SER A 45 -5.67 11.90 -6.28
N LYS A 46 -5.48 12.17 -4.97
CA LYS A 46 -5.22 13.51 -4.44
C LYS A 46 -3.95 14.14 -5.02
N ILE A 47 -2.91 13.34 -5.23
CA ILE A 47 -1.63 13.77 -5.82
C ILE A 47 -1.79 14.06 -7.32
N SER A 48 -2.48 13.20 -8.05
CA SER A 48 -2.60 13.33 -9.52
C SER A 48 -3.42 14.55 -9.97
N GLY A 49 -4.11 15.24 -9.08
CA GLY A 49 -4.82 16.49 -9.40
C GLY A 49 -3.89 17.62 -9.85
N SER A 50 -2.60 17.56 -9.47
CA SER A 50 -1.55 18.39 -10.05
C SER A 50 -1.17 17.88 -11.45
N LYS A 51 -0.78 18.77 -12.38
CA LYS A 51 -0.15 18.34 -13.64
C LYS A 51 1.01 17.37 -13.37
N GLU A 52 1.15 16.36 -14.24
CA GLU A 52 2.31 15.46 -14.23
C GLU A 52 3.50 16.20 -14.83
N ASP A 53 4.20 16.93 -13.98
CA ASP A 53 5.43 17.62 -14.35
C ASP A 53 6.64 16.69 -14.19
N GLU A 54 7.79 17.01 -14.78
CA GLU A 54 9.04 16.20 -14.69
C GLU A 54 9.41 15.82 -13.24
N ARG A 55 9.16 16.73 -12.30
CA ARG A 55 9.36 16.51 -10.87
C ARG A 55 8.52 15.39 -10.28
N TYR A 56 7.28 15.20 -10.75
CA TYR A 56 6.45 14.08 -10.31
C TYR A 56 7.05 12.74 -10.73
N ILE A 57 7.69 12.68 -11.90
CA ILE A 57 8.37 11.47 -12.40
C ILE A 57 9.56 11.14 -11.50
N GLU A 58 10.35 12.13 -11.09
CA GLU A 58 11.48 11.95 -10.18
C GLU A 58 11.04 11.50 -8.78
N ASP A 59 10.02 12.17 -8.20
CA ASP A 59 9.46 11.80 -6.90
C ASP A 59 8.91 10.36 -6.91
N LYS A 60 8.23 9.97 -8.00
CA LYS A 60 7.75 8.61 -8.23
C LYS A 60 8.89 7.62 -8.29
N LYS A 61 9.95 7.91 -9.04
CA LYS A 61 11.15 7.04 -9.13
C LYS A 61 11.80 6.85 -7.76
N ALA A 62 11.95 7.92 -6.99
CA ALA A 62 12.53 7.86 -5.65
C ALA A 62 11.65 7.09 -4.66
N ALA A 63 10.32 7.28 -4.72
CA ALA A 63 9.38 6.53 -3.90
C ALA A 63 9.39 5.03 -4.26
N LEU A 64 9.39 4.69 -5.55
CA LEU A 64 9.49 3.30 -6.02
C LEU A 64 10.80 2.64 -5.60
N ALA A 65 11.94 3.34 -5.66
CA ALA A 65 13.22 2.79 -5.23
C ALA A 65 13.24 2.44 -3.74
N PHE A 66 12.70 3.33 -2.89
CA PHE A 66 12.59 3.08 -1.45
C PHE A 66 11.66 1.89 -1.15
N ILE A 67 10.51 1.83 -1.81
CA ILE A 67 9.54 0.75 -1.62
C ILE A 67 10.05 -0.57 -2.19
N GLY A 68 10.84 -0.54 -3.26
CA GLY A 68 11.49 -1.73 -3.80
C GLY A 68 12.40 -2.41 -2.77
N GLN A 69 13.20 -1.64 -2.04
CA GLN A 69 14.02 -2.17 -0.95
C GLN A 69 13.16 -2.77 0.17
N PHE A 70 12.07 -2.09 0.52
CA PHE A 70 11.12 -2.57 1.52
C PHE A 70 10.44 -3.88 1.09
N ALA A 71 10.00 -3.97 -0.17
CA ALA A 71 9.37 -5.16 -0.73
C ALA A 71 10.33 -6.37 -0.76
N ILE A 72 11.62 -6.16 -1.01
CA ILE A 72 12.63 -7.23 -0.92
C ILE A 72 12.68 -7.80 0.50
N ILE A 73 12.64 -6.95 1.53
CA ILE A 73 12.63 -7.39 2.93
C ILE A 73 11.34 -8.14 3.26
N GLU A 74 10.18 -7.65 2.81
CA GLU A 74 8.90 -8.35 3.00
C GLU A 74 8.90 -9.73 2.34
N LEU A 75 9.39 -9.84 1.10
CA LEU A 75 9.50 -11.12 0.39
C LEU A 75 10.44 -12.09 1.11
N PHE A 76 11.55 -11.59 1.65
CA PHE A 76 12.45 -12.40 2.47
C PHE A 76 11.75 -12.96 3.72
N ILE A 77 10.99 -12.12 4.44
CA ILE A 77 10.21 -12.54 5.61
C ILE A 77 9.16 -13.59 5.22
N ILE A 78 8.41 -13.37 4.14
CA ILE A 78 7.41 -14.33 3.64
C ILE A 78 8.05 -15.66 3.27
N TRP A 79 9.22 -15.63 2.63
CA TRP A 79 9.96 -16.83 2.27
C TRP A 79 10.43 -17.62 3.50
N CYS A 80 11.03 -16.94 4.48
CA CYS A 80 11.40 -17.56 5.76
C CYS A 80 10.19 -18.16 6.48
N ALA A 81 9.07 -17.42 6.57
CA ALA A 81 7.84 -17.90 7.18
C ALA A 81 7.27 -19.13 6.47
N THR A 82 7.34 -19.16 5.13
CA THR A 82 6.92 -20.30 4.31
C THR A 82 7.71 -21.55 4.64
N MET A 83 9.04 -21.42 4.79
CA MET A 83 9.92 -22.55 5.10
C MET A 83 9.70 -23.12 6.51
N ILE A 84 9.41 -22.26 7.49
CA ILE A 84 9.25 -22.65 8.90
C ILE A 84 7.85 -23.20 9.17
N MET A 85 6.80 -22.46 8.83
CA MET A 85 5.44 -22.77 9.28
C MET A 85 4.72 -23.77 8.37
N LYS A 86 5.05 -23.81 7.07
CA LYS A 86 4.45 -24.70 6.07
C LYS A 86 2.91 -24.73 6.09
N ASN A 87 2.28 -23.63 6.51
CA ASN A 87 0.84 -23.47 6.59
C ASN A 87 0.39 -22.46 5.54
N ILE A 88 -0.31 -22.94 4.52
CA ILE A 88 -0.73 -22.12 3.37
C ILE A 88 -1.66 -20.97 3.80
N ASN A 89 -2.57 -21.20 4.75
CA ASN A 89 -3.50 -20.16 5.20
C ASN A 89 -2.75 -19.02 5.89
N PHE A 90 -1.75 -19.35 6.71
CA PHE A 90 -0.90 -18.35 7.36
C PHE A 90 -0.10 -17.54 6.35
N ILE A 91 0.49 -18.21 5.35
CA ILE A 91 1.27 -17.56 4.29
C ILE A 91 0.38 -16.62 3.47
N CYS A 92 -0.85 -17.03 3.15
CA CYS A 92 -1.82 -16.18 2.46
C CYS A 92 -2.15 -14.91 3.26
N VAL A 93 -2.32 -15.02 4.57
CA VAL A 93 -2.55 -13.85 5.44
C VAL A 93 -1.34 -12.93 5.47
N LEU A 94 -0.14 -13.48 5.66
CA LEU A 94 1.10 -12.72 5.68
C LEU A 94 1.32 -11.96 4.36
N LEU A 95 1.05 -12.62 3.22
CA LEU A 95 1.12 -12.01 1.90
C LEU A 95 0.10 -10.87 1.74
N SER A 96 -1.15 -11.06 2.20
CA SER A 96 -2.17 -10.01 2.19
C SER A 96 -1.74 -8.78 2.99
N PHE A 97 -1.12 -8.97 4.15
CA PHE A 97 -0.58 -7.87 4.96
C PHE A 97 0.57 -7.15 4.24
N ALA A 98 1.56 -7.88 3.73
CA ALA A 98 2.69 -7.29 3.00
C ALA A 98 2.20 -6.48 1.78
N TYR A 99 1.26 -7.05 1.01
CA TYR A 99 0.64 -6.35 -0.13
C TYR A 99 -0.04 -5.03 0.29
N ALA A 100 -0.83 -5.05 1.36
CA ALA A 100 -1.52 -3.86 1.87
C ALA A 100 -0.54 -2.81 2.40
N ILE A 101 0.49 -3.22 3.13
CA ILE A 101 1.52 -2.33 3.68
C ILE A 101 2.31 -1.69 2.54
N THR A 102 2.85 -2.48 1.62
CA THR A 102 3.70 -1.98 0.53
C THR A 102 3.00 -0.92 -0.34
N LEU A 103 1.74 -1.16 -0.74
CA LEU A 103 1.03 -0.21 -1.59
C LEU A 103 0.64 1.09 -0.85
N ASN A 104 0.22 0.98 0.42
CA ASN A 104 -0.08 2.17 1.22
C ASN A 104 1.20 2.95 1.57
N ALA A 105 2.29 2.26 1.92
CA ALA A 105 3.59 2.87 2.18
C ALA A 105 4.10 3.62 0.95
N TYR A 106 3.95 3.06 -0.25
CA TYR A 106 4.27 3.75 -1.50
C TYR A 106 3.48 5.04 -1.66
N ALA A 107 2.17 4.97 -1.52
CA ALA A 107 1.31 6.14 -1.70
C ALA A 107 1.62 7.24 -0.68
N ILE A 108 1.85 6.87 0.58
CA ILE A 108 2.27 7.79 1.65
C ILE A 108 3.64 8.40 1.33
N LYS A 109 4.63 7.59 0.94
CA LYS A 109 5.99 8.07 0.63
C LYS A 109 5.97 9.07 -0.52
N LEU A 110 5.20 8.78 -1.57
CA LEU A 110 5.00 9.67 -2.70
C LEU A 110 4.33 10.99 -2.26
N TYR A 111 3.30 10.91 -1.40
CA TYR A 111 2.63 12.08 -0.85
C TYR A 111 3.57 12.98 -0.05
N ILE A 112 4.39 12.37 0.82
CA ILE A 112 5.35 13.08 1.67
C ILE A 112 6.43 13.76 0.83
N ARG A 113 7.03 13.05 -0.14
CA ARG A 113 8.03 13.61 -1.07
C ARG A 113 7.50 14.85 -1.78
N ARG A 114 6.27 14.75 -2.29
CA ARG A 114 5.62 15.89 -2.93
C ARG A 114 5.47 17.04 -1.93
N LYS A 115 4.87 16.81 -0.76
CA LYS A 115 4.52 17.86 0.21
C LYS A 115 5.74 18.55 0.85
N ILE A 116 6.78 17.81 1.26
CA ILE A 116 7.96 18.36 1.95
C ILE A 116 8.69 19.38 1.06
N ILE A 117 8.83 19.09 -0.22
CA ILE A 117 9.59 19.98 -1.12
C ILE A 117 8.78 21.23 -1.49
N TRP A 118 7.43 21.17 -1.46
CA TRP A 118 6.60 22.38 -1.57
C TRP A 118 6.79 23.34 -0.37
N LEU A 119 7.02 22.82 0.85
CA LEU A 119 7.33 23.68 1.99
C LEU A 119 8.70 24.37 1.84
N ASN A 120 9.71 23.67 1.32
CA ASN A 120 11.05 24.25 1.15
C ASN A 120 11.14 25.30 0.02
N LEU A 121 10.23 25.26 -0.96
CA LEU A 121 10.15 26.25 -2.05
C LEU A 121 9.38 27.52 -1.70
N PHE A 122 8.63 27.54 -0.60
CA PHE A 122 7.90 28.72 -0.12
C PHE A 122 8.60 29.42 1.05
N VAL A 123 9.73 28.89 1.53
CA VAL A 123 10.53 29.43 2.65
C VAL A 123 11.84 30.06 2.16
N ILE A 124 12.05 30.18 0.84
CA ILE A 124 13.13 30.93 0.19
C ILE A 124 12.48 31.94 -0.74
#